data_AF-A0A4V0I9B7-F1
#
_entry.id   AF-A0A4V0I9B7-F1
#
_cell.length_a   1.000
_cell.length_b   1.000
_cell.length_c   1.000
_cell.angle_alpha   90.00
_cell.angle_beta   90.00
_cell.angle_gamma   90.00
#
_symmetry.space_group_name_H-M   'P 1'
#
loop_
_entity.id
_entity.type
_entity.pdbx_description
1 polymer ?
#
loop_
_entity_poly.entity_id
_entity_poly.type
_entity_poly.pdbx_seq_one_letter_code
_entity_poly.pdbx_strand_id
1 'polypeptide(L)'
;MDFDLDIPTTTPPCGGDCRSCPSVGSCPDRVVCRCFGVTEEAIIGAVVTLGLRTLNEVRTHTEAGDGCCCCHRELTQYLAVYSPSSSSPSVICSVK
;
A
#
# COMPACT_ATOMS: atom_id res chain seq x y z
N MET A 1 -37.96 -27.34 8.06
CA MET A 1 -36.98 -28.36 7.65
C MET A 1 -35.95 -27.63 6.79
N ASP A 2 -34.91 -27.19 7.49
CA ASP A 2 -33.52 -26.93 7.08
C ASP A 2 -33.14 -26.92 5.58
N PHE A 3 -32.72 -25.75 5.09
CA PHE A 3 -31.68 -25.46 4.07
C PHE A 3 -31.81 -23.93 3.82
N ASP A 4 -30.90 -23.02 4.15
CA ASP A 4 -29.46 -23.08 4.08
C ASP A 4 -28.92 -21.89 4.89
N LEU A 5 -28.03 -22.20 5.81
CA LEU A 5 -27.28 -21.26 6.62
C LEU A 5 -25.85 -21.24 6.04
N ASP A 6 -25.62 -20.68 4.85
CA ASP A 6 -24.27 -20.51 4.30
C ASP A 6 -23.78 -19.05 4.42
N ILE A 7 -23.09 -18.82 5.55
CA ILE A 7 -21.89 -18.00 5.80
C ILE A 7 -21.72 -16.62 5.09
N PRO A 8 -21.70 -15.49 5.84
CA PRO A 8 -21.24 -14.21 5.32
C PRO A 8 -19.70 -14.19 5.15
N THR A 9 -19.21 -14.42 3.94
CA THR A 9 -17.80 -14.18 3.56
C THR A 9 -17.75 -12.92 2.69
N THR A 10 -17.60 -11.75 3.31
CA THR A 10 -16.32 -11.06 3.50
C THR A 10 -15.57 -10.86 2.18
N THR A 11 -15.47 -9.58 1.80
CA THR A 11 -14.70 -8.97 0.69
C THR A 11 -14.98 -9.50 -0.72
N PRO A 12 -15.48 -8.65 -1.64
CA PRO A 12 -15.65 -9.06 -3.03
C PRO A 12 -14.28 -9.49 -3.61
N PRO A 13 -14.20 -10.58 -4.39
CA PRO A 13 -13.02 -10.80 -5.22
C PRO A 13 -12.93 -9.59 -6.13
N CYS A 14 -11.75 -9.01 -6.26
CA CYS A 14 -11.48 -7.88 -7.13
C CYS A 14 -11.76 -8.31 -8.59
N GLY A 15 -13.03 -8.31 -9.00
CA GLY A 15 -13.55 -8.88 -10.24
C GLY A 15 -13.64 -7.89 -11.39
N GLY A 16 -12.92 -6.78 -11.30
CA GLY A 16 -12.91 -5.75 -12.33
C GLY A 16 -11.84 -4.73 -12.00
N ASP A 17 -10.70 -4.84 -12.69
CA ASP A 17 -9.65 -3.84 -12.80
C ASP A 17 -9.23 -3.17 -11.47
N CYS A 18 -8.25 -3.76 -10.79
CA CYS A 18 -7.59 -3.20 -9.58
C CYS A 18 -6.99 -1.78 -9.76
N ARG A 19 -7.15 -1.17 -10.94
CA ARG A 19 -6.73 0.19 -11.27
C ARG A 19 -7.65 1.27 -10.70
N SER A 20 -8.91 0.94 -10.39
CA SER A 20 -9.93 1.92 -10.00
C SER A 20 -10.22 1.98 -8.51
N CYS A 21 -9.73 1.03 -7.71
CA CYS A 21 -9.92 1.03 -6.26
C CYS A 21 -8.94 1.99 -5.57
N PRO A 22 -9.41 3.07 -4.92
CA PRO A 22 -8.56 4.06 -4.26
C PRO A 22 -8.08 3.61 -2.86
N SER A 23 -8.53 2.44 -2.40
CA SER A 23 -8.29 1.92 -1.06
C SER A 23 -6.92 1.24 -0.98
N VAL A 24 -6.00 1.88 -0.26
CA VAL A 24 -4.70 1.34 0.16
C VAL A 24 -4.92 0.04 0.96
N GLY A 25 -4.29 -1.07 0.56
CA GLY A 25 -4.44 -2.35 1.24
C GLY A 25 -5.53 -3.26 0.66
N SER A 26 -6.24 -2.83 -0.39
CA SER A 26 -7.35 -3.59 -0.96
C SER A 26 -6.91 -4.56 -2.06
N CYS A 27 -5.68 -4.47 -2.56
CA CYS A 27 -5.22 -5.25 -3.71
C CYS A 27 -3.70 -5.52 -3.65
N PRO A 28 -3.27 -6.74 -3.30
CA PRO A 28 -1.86 -7.07 -3.13
C PRO A 28 -1.05 -6.97 -4.45
N ASP A 29 -1.65 -7.34 -5.57
CA ASP A 29 -1.04 -7.36 -6.91
C ASP A 29 -0.85 -5.95 -7.53
N ARG A 30 -1.35 -4.90 -6.87
CA ARG A 30 -1.27 -3.53 -7.41
C ARG A 30 0.17 -3.03 -7.38
N VAL A 31 0.73 -2.73 -8.56
CA VAL A 31 2.07 -2.16 -8.70
C VAL A 31 2.08 -0.68 -8.29
N VAL A 32 2.73 -0.40 -7.17
CA VAL A 32 2.90 0.95 -6.60
C VAL A 32 4.09 1.65 -7.25
N CYS A 33 5.24 0.96 -7.38
CA CYS A 33 6.42 1.50 -8.04
C CYS A 33 6.62 0.88 -9.41
N ARG A 34 6.25 1.59 -10.48
CA ARG A 34 6.45 1.12 -11.86
C ARG A 34 7.91 1.09 -12.31
N CYS A 35 8.78 1.82 -11.62
CA CYS A 35 10.20 1.92 -11.94
C CYS A 35 10.96 0.62 -11.59
N PHE A 36 10.61 -0.02 -10.47
CA PHE A 36 11.21 -1.28 -10.01
C PHE A 36 10.21 -2.46 -9.97
N GLY A 37 8.96 -2.24 -10.36
CA GLY A 37 7.92 -3.29 -10.35
C GLY A 37 7.44 -3.69 -8.96
N VAL A 38 7.57 -2.81 -7.96
CA VAL A 38 7.22 -3.13 -6.56
C VAL A 38 5.71 -3.05 -6.37
N THR A 39 5.14 -4.14 -5.86
CA THR A 39 3.72 -4.29 -5.54
C THR A 39 3.38 -3.77 -4.15
N GLU A 40 2.10 -3.47 -3.94
CA GLU A 40 1.52 -3.08 -2.66
C GLU A 40 1.83 -4.12 -1.57
N GLU A 41 1.64 -5.41 -1.86
CA GLU A 41 1.94 -6.48 -0.90
C GLU A 41 3.41 -6.50 -0.48
N ALA A 42 4.34 -6.20 -1.39
CA ALA A 42 5.77 -6.18 -1.08
C ALA A 42 6.09 -5.04 -0.11
N ILE A 43 5.45 -3.88 -0.30
CA ILE A 43 5.61 -2.72 0.60
C ILE A 43 5.00 -3.02 1.97
N ILE A 44 3.75 -3.49 2.01
CA ILE A 44 3.05 -3.81 3.26
C ILE A 44 3.79 -4.92 4.00
N GLY A 45 4.19 -5.97 3.29
CA GLY A 45 4.98 -7.07 3.81
C GLY A 45 6.27 -6.56 4.43
N ALA A 46 7.04 -5.74 3.73
CA ALA A 46 8.26 -5.14 4.27
C ALA A 46 7.99 -4.28 5.51
N VAL A 47 6.99 -3.39 5.47
CA VAL A 47 6.61 -2.51 6.59
C VAL A 47 6.21 -3.31 7.83
N VAL A 48 5.39 -4.34 7.68
CA VAL A 48 4.87 -5.14 8.79
C VAL A 48 5.92 -6.12 9.32
N THR A 49 6.69 -6.77 8.43
CA THR A 49 7.68 -7.79 8.83
C THR A 49 8.96 -7.18 9.39
N LEU A 50 9.46 -6.09 8.78
CA LEU A 50 10.69 -5.42 9.21
C LEU A 50 10.40 -4.24 10.14
N GLY A 51 9.15 -3.78 10.23
CA GLY A 51 8.76 -2.65 11.08
C GLY A 51 9.16 -1.29 10.50
N LEU A 52 9.24 -1.16 9.17
CA LEU A 52 9.71 0.07 8.51
C LEU A 52 8.75 1.22 8.79
N ARG A 53 9.29 2.38 9.19
CA ARG A 53 8.47 3.56 9.55
C ARG A 53 8.69 4.76 8.65
N THR A 54 9.71 4.70 7.78
CA THR A 54 10.14 5.83 6.96
C THR A 54 10.28 5.47 5.49
N LEU A 55 10.12 6.47 4.61
CA LEU A 55 10.33 6.29 3.17
C LEU A 55 11.74 5.79 2.84
N ASN A 56 12.74 6.24 3.61
CA ASN A 56 14.12 5.85 3.39
C ASN A 56 14.30 4.34 3.65
N GLU A 57 13.76 3.84 4.76
CA GLU A 57 13.76 2.41 5.06
C GLU A 57 13.05 1.60 3.98
N VAL A 58 11.86 2.04 3.53
CA VAL A 58 11.14 1.37 2.45
C VAL A 58 11.98 1.34 1.18
N ARG A 59 12.66 2.43 0.80
CA ARG A 59 13.57 2.44 -0.36
C ARG A 59 14.75 1.50 -0.18
N THR A 60 15.39 1.48 0.98
CA THR A 60 16.54 0.60 1.23
C THR A 60 16.15 -0.88 1.19
N HIS A 61 14.93 -1.22 1.60
CA HIS A 61 14.46 -2.61 1.64
C HIS A 61 13.69 -3.09 0.41
N THR A 62 12.96 -2.19 -0.26
CA THR A 62 12.09 -2.54 -1.41
C THR A 62 12.51 -1.87 -2.71
N GLU A 63 13.50 -0.97 -2.67
CA GLU A 63 13.95 -0.15 -3.81
C GLU A 63 12.84 0.78 -4.38
N ALA A 64 11.64 0.76 -3.79
CA ALA A 64 10.50 1.54 -4.22
C ALA A 64 10.75 3.04 -4.01
N GLY A 65 11.01 3.75 -5.10
CA GLY A 65 11.13 5.22 -5.10
C GLY A 65 12.56 5.75 -5.21
N ASP A 66 13.54 4.92 -5.56
CA ASP A 66 14.92 5.37 -5.83
C ASP A 66 15.10 6.02 -7.22
N GLY A 67 14.22 5.69 -8.18
CA GLY A 67 14.26 6.25 -9.53
C GLY A 67 13.40 7.51 -9.68
N CYS A 68 12.27 7.35 -10.35
CA CYS A 68 11.35 8.43 -10.71
C CYS A 68 10.67 9.17 -9.53
N CYS A 69 10.76 8.64 -8.31
CA CYS A 69 10.13 9.18 -7.09
C CYS A 69 8.60 9.38 -7.11
N CYS A 70 7.90 9.08 -8.21
CA CYS A 70 6.45 9.29 -8.34
C CYS A 70 5.62 8.48 -7.33
N CYS A 71 6.13 7.33 -6.87
CA CYS A 71 5.46 6.47 -5.90
C CYS A 71 5.59 6.95 -4.44
N HIS A 72 6.39 7.98 -4.14
CA HIS A 72 6.59 8.45 -2.75
C HIS A 72 5.29 8.85 -2.07
N ARG A 73 4.40 9.52 -2.81
CA ARG A 73 3.09 9.95 -2.28
C ARG A 73 2.27 8.74 -1.82
N GLU A 74 2.28 7.68 -2.62
CA GLU A 74 1.55 6.46 -2.34
C GLU A 74 2.22 5.65 -1.21
N LEU A 75 3.55 5.51 -1.24
CA LEU A 75 4.34 4.91 -0.15
C LEU A 75 4.09 5.57 1.21
N THR A 76 3.98 6.91 1.22
CA THR A 76 3.66 7.66 2.45
C THR A 76 2.29 7.28 2.98
N GLN A 77 1.33 7.04 2.09
CA GLN A 77 -0.02 6.61 2.46
C GLN A 77 -0.01 5.19 3.06
N TYR A 78 0.77 4.26 2.49
CA TYR A 78 0.98 2.94 3.09
C TYR A 78 1.60 3.04 4.49
N LEU A 79 2.67 3.84 4.64
CA LEU A 79 3.30 4.04 5.95
C LEU A 79 2.34 4.66 6.96
N ALA A 80 1.49 5.60 6.56
CA ALA A 80 0.50 6.21 7.44
C ALA A 80 -0.55 5.20 7.94
N VAL A 81 -0.95 4.23 7.09
CA VAL A 81 -1.94 3.20 7.43
C VAL A 81 -1.33 2.08 8.28
N TYR A 82 -0.16 1.56 7.87
CA TYR A 82 0.46 0.38 8.47
C TYR A 82 1.48 0.70 9.59
N SER A 83 1.97 1.94 9.66
CA SER A 83 2.89 2.43 10.69
C SER A 83 2.48 3.81 11.23
N PRO A 84 1.34 3.92 11.94
CA PRO A 84 0.78 5.20 12.41
C PRO A 84 1.55 5.87 13.57
N SER A 85 2.74 5.41 13.92
CA SER A 85 3.42 5.75 15.20
C SER A 85 4.00 7.18 15.29
N SER A 86 3.78 8.07 14.33
CA SER A 86 4.15 9.48 14.51
C SER A 86 3.31 10.38 13.62
N SER A 87 2.34 11.04 14.24
CA SER A 87 1.82 12.37 13.92
C SER A 87 1.93 12.84 12.47
N SER A 88 0.79 12.81 11.78
CA SER A 88 0.37 13.74 10.70
C SER A 88 1.44 14.17 9.69
N PRO A 89 1.45 13.62 8.46
CA PRO A 89 2.20 14.22 7.37
C PRO A 89 1.46 15.50 6.91
N SER A 90 1.89 16.66 7.42
CA SER A 90 1.68 17.93 6.75
C SER A 90 2.45 17.88 5.42
N VAL A 91 1.83 17.32 4.39
CA VAL A 91 2.31 17.35 3.02
C VAL A 91 2.21 18.78 2.51
N ILE A 92 3.21 19.59 2.85
CA ILE A 92 3.52 20.78 2.07
C ILE A 92 4.45 20.32 0.95
N CYS A 93 3.87 19.73 -0.09
CA CYS A 93 4.50 19.76 -1.41
C CYS A 93 4.28 21.17 -1.95
N SER A 94 5.15 22.10 -1.54
CA SER A 94 5.33 23.37 -2.22
C SER A 94 5.90 23.07 -3.61
N VAL A 95 5.01 22.77 -4.56
CA VAL A 95 5.32 22.86 -5.98
C VAL A 95 5.60 24.33 -6.28
N LYS A 96 6.77 24.60 -6.85
CA LYS A 96 7.15 25.89 -7.41
C LYS A 96 6.84 25.92 -8.90
#